data_AF-S8ECL8-F1
#
_entry.id   AF-S8ECL8-F1
#
_cell.length_a   1.000
_cell.length_b   1.000
_cell.length_c   1.000
_cell.angle_alpha   90.00
_cell.angle_beta   90.00
_cell.angle_gamma   90.00
#
_symmetry.space_group_name_H-M   'P 1'
#
loop_
_entity.id
_entity.type
_entity.pdbx_description
1 polymer ?
#
loop_
_entity_poly.entity_id
_entity_poly.type
_entity_poly.pdbx_seq_one_letter_code
_entity_poly.pdbx_strand_id
1 'polypeptide(L)'
;TINAQYEIDVAHNNGVAHPFDEVVRDKACRKRLRGADCECCREYYKAVGKLPPGPQPPLWRSPHATPMKATSPGRRHLADASSVPNSPRKRRVRDEDGDEDADEDTAAIAAHVQQISRHRQQWERPKTPPGYWEIAFPDTQEAAAINAQAREMHKQKRARVEEEAR
;
A
#
# COMPACT_ATOMS: atom_id res chain seq x y z
N THR A 1 8.92 -9.62 29.69
CA THR A 1 8.82 -8.65 28.57
C THR A 1 8.52 -9.43 27.29
N ILE A 2 8.15 -8.79 26.16
CA ILE A 2 7.84 -9.50 24.91
C ILE A 2 9.02 -10.39 24.48
N ASN A 3 10.25 -9.88 24.56
CA ASN A 3 11.47 -10.61 24.25
C ASN A 3 11.79 -11.77 25.21
N ALA A 4 10.99 -11.98 26.27
CA ALA A 4 11.10 -13.15 27.14
C ALA A 4 10.08 -14.25 26.80
N GLN A 5 9.09 -13.93 25.95
CA GLN A 5 8.05 -14.86 25.49
C GLN A 5 8.26 -15.26 24.03
N TYR A 6 8.85 -14.37 23.23
CA TYR A 6 9.09 -14.56 21.81
C TYR A 6 10.53 -14.23 21.46
N GLU A 7 11.11 -15.01 20.55
CA GLU A 7 12.46 -14.84 20.03
C GLU A 7 12.42 -14.55 18.53
N ILE A 8 13.39 -13.79 18.04
CA ILE A 8 13.52 -13.51 16.61
C ILE A 8 14.11 -14.74 15.92
N ASP A 9 13.49 -15.17 14.84
CA ASP A 9 14.05 -16.22 14.01
C ASP A 9 15.34 -15.75 13.32
N VAL A 10 16.46 -16.28 13.80
CA VAL A 10 17.81 -15.98 13.30
C VAL A 10 18.01 -16.38 11.84
N ALA A 11 17.30 -17.40 11.34
CA ALA A 11 17.40 -17.83 9.95
C ALA A 11 16.89 -16.76 8.98
N HIS A 12 15.89 -16.00 9.42
CA HIS A 12 15.31 -14.90 8.67
C HIS A 12 15.93 -13.53 8.99
N ASN A 13 16.81 -13.46 9.99
CA ASN A 13 17.46 -12.23 10.45
C ASN A 13 19.00 -12.28 10.35
N ASN A 14 19.53 -12.81 9.24
CA ASN A 14 20.97 -12.83 8.97
C ASN A 14 21.83 -13.47 10.08
N GLY A 15 21.28 -14.44 10.83
CA GLY A 15 21.96 -15.11 11.94
C GLY A 15 21.99 -14.34 13.26
N VAL A 16 21.28 -13.21 13.34
CA VAL A 16 21.28 -12.31 14.51
C VAL A 16 19.98 -12.44 15.29
N ALA A 17 20.07 -12.54 16.63
CA ALA A 17 18.91 -12.70 17.52
C ALA A 17 18.26 -11.38 17.98
N HIS A 18 18.70 -10.24 17.45
CA HIS A 18 18.19 -8.91 17.79
C HIS A 18 17.86 -8.12 16.52
N PRO A 19 16.89 -7.19 16.57
CA PRO A 19 16.58 -6.34 15.44
C PRO A 19 17.70 -5.33 15.23
N PHE A 20 18.05 -5.08 13.97
CA PHE A 20 19.06 -4.10 13.56
C PHE A 20 18.66 -3.42 12.26
N ASP A 21 19.21 -2.23 12.03
CA ASP A 21 19.06 -1.52 10.77
C ASP A 21 20.40 -1.53 10.02
N GLU A 22 20.37 -1.92 8.75
CA GLU A 22 21.53 -1.90 7.87
C GLU A 22 21.32 -1.00 6.65
N VAL A 23 22.42 -0.49 6.11
CA VAL A 23 22.39 0.36 4.90
C VAL A 23 22.32 -0.52 3.65
N VAL A 24 21.12 -0.68 3.10
CA VAL A 24 20.88 -1.43 1.87
C VAL A 24 21.16 -0.59 0.62
N ARG A 25 22.34 -0.80 0.02
CA ARG A 25 22.75 -0.11 -1.21
C ARG A 25 22.16 -0.72 -2.48
N ASP A 26 22.05 -2.04 -2.54
CA ASP A 26 21.54 -2.73 -3.72
C ASP A 26 20.04 -2.45 -3.96
N LYS A 27 19.68 -2.26 -5.23
CA LYS A 27 18.32 -1.91 -5.64
C LYS A 27 17.35 -3.08 -5.44
N ALA A 28 17.76 -4.31 -5.74
CA ALA A 28 16.91 -5.48 -5.57
C ALA A 28 16.70 -5.81 -4.09
N CYS A 29 17.74 -5.70 -3.26
CA CYS A 29 17.63 -5.76 -1.80
C CYS A 29 16.64 -4.71 -1.26
N ARG A 30 16.77 -3.44 -1.68
CA ARG A 30 15.88 -2.37 -1.22
C ARG A 30 14.42 -2.58 -1.62
N LYS A 31 14.17 -3.21 -2.78
CA LYS A 31 12.80 -3.55 -3.23
C LYS A 31 12.13 -4.61 -2.35
N ARG A 32 12.93 -5.48 -1.70
CA ARG A 32 12.45 -6.52 -0.78
C ARG A 32 12.08 -5.98 0.60
N LEU A 33 12.61 -4.82 0.99
CA LEU A 33 12.22 -4.14 2.23
C LEU A 33 10.76 -3.69 2.18
N ARG A 34 10.11 -3.68 3.34
CA ARG A 34 8.73 -3.21 3.46
C ARG A 34 8.69 -1.70 3.19
N GLY A 35 7.76 -1.29 2.34
CA GLY A 35 7.39 0.10 2.16
C GLY A 35 6.74 0.63 3.43
N ALA A 36 7.16 1.81 3.84
CA ALA A 36 6.55 2.52 4.95
C ALA A 36 6.01 3.86 4.49
N ASP A 37 5.00 4.35 5.17
CA ASP A 37 4.63 5.76 5.18
C ASP A 37 5.27 6.45 6.39
N CYS A 38 5.48 7.76 6.30
CA CYS A 38 5.84 8.60 7.43
C CYS A 38 4.69 9.56 7.73
N GLU A 39 4.75 10.26 8.86
CA GLU A 39 3.74 11.25 9.26
C GLU A 39 3.44 12.26 8.15
N CYS A 40 4.46 12.67 7.38
CA CYS A 40 4.31 13.60 6.26
C CYS A 40 3.70 12.97 4.99
N CYS A 41 3.84 11.66 4.79
CA CYS A 41 3.39 10.98 3.56
C CYS A 41 2.07 10.23 3.73
N ARG A 42 1.66 9.91 4.96
CA ARG A 42 0.46 9.13 5.25
C ARG A 42 -0.80 9.73 4.63
N GLU A 43 -0.99 11.02 4.83
CA GLU A 43 -2.18 11.73 4.32
C GLU A 43 -2.21 11.76 2.79
N TYR A 44 -1.04 11.92 2.15
CA TYR A 44 -0.93 11.84 0.70
C TYR A 44 -1.41 10.48 0.17
N TYR A 45 -0.96 9.37 0.76
CA TYR A 45 -1.37 8.04 0.31
C TYR A 45 -2.84 7.75 0.58
N LYS A 46 -3.38 8.22 1.71
CA LYS A 46 -4.83 8.13 2.01
C LYS A 46 -5.66 8.92 0.99
N ALA A 47 -5.22 10.11 0.61
CA ALA A 47 -5.94 10.96 -0.34
C ALA A 47 -5.86 10.43 -1.78
N VAL A 48 -4.72 9.88 -2.20
CA VAL A 48 -4.55 9.32 -3.55
C VAL A 48 -5.18 7.94 -3.67
N GLY A 49 -5.18 7.15 -2.60
CA GLY A 49 -5.71 5.79 -2.60
C GLY A 49 -4.85 4.83 -3.40
N LYS A 50 -5.50 3.99 -4.22
CA LYS A 50 -4.85 2.97 -5.05
C LYS A 50 -3.98 3.57 -6.16
N LEU A 51 -2.83 2.94 -6.42
CA LEU A 51 -1.97 3.36 -7.53
C LEU A 51 -2.70 3.12 -8.87
N PRO A 52 -2.78 4.11 -9.77
CA PRO A 52 -3.35 3.90 -11.09
C PRO A 52 -2.52 2.89 -11.91
N PRO A 53 -3.13 2.17 -12.87
CA PRO A 53 -2.39 1.28 -13.75
C PRO A 53 -1.32 2.06 -14.51
N GLY A 54 -0.12 1.48 -14.60
CA GLY A 54 1.02 2.11 -15.25
C GLY A 54 0.71 2.42 -16.73
N PRO A 55 1.14 3.58 -17.26
CA PRO A 55 0.96 3.89 -18.66
C PRO A 55 1.70 2.85 -19.52
N GLN A 56 1.07 2.42 -20.62
CA GLN A 56 1.75 1.57 -21.60
C GLN A 56 2.99 2.30 -22.12
N PRO A 57 4.18 1.69 -22.06
CA PRO A 57 5.38 2.31 -22.59
C PRO A 57 5.17 2.60 -24.08
N PRO A 58 5.66 3.75 -24.59
CA PRO A 58 5.52 4.04 -26.00
C PRO A 58 6.16 2.92 -26.82
N LEU A 59 5.43 2.47 -27.84
CA LEU A 59 5.97 1.54 -28.81
C LEU A 59 7.03 2.28 -29.64
N TRP A 60 8.30 2.15 -29.25
CA TRP A 60 9.44 2.75 -29.97
C TRP A 60 9.58 2.24 -31.40
N ARG A 61 8.97 1.09 -31.70
CA ARG A 61 8.85 0.54 -33.05
C ARG A 61 7.38 0.32 -33.34
N SER A 62 6.96 0.73 -34.53
CA SER A 62 5.63 0.38 -35.04
C SER A 62 5.47 -1.14 -34.99
N PRO A 63 4.33 -1.67 -34.49
CA PRO A 63 4.06 -3.09 -34.61
C PRO A 63 4.13 -3.46 -36.10
N HIS A 64 4.87 -4.53 -36.42
CA HIS A 64 5.11 -4.95 -37.80
C HIS A 64 3.80 -5.43 -38.44
N ALA A 65 3.01 -4.49 -38.94
CA ALA A 65 1.85 -4.76 -39.76
C ALA A 65 2.29 -4.77 -41.22
N THR A 66 2.92 -5.87 -41.66
CA THR A 66 2.73 -6.30 -43.05
C THR A 66 1.71 -7.43 -43.05
N PRO A 67 0.40 -7.15 -43.07
CA PRO A 67 -0.51 -8.11 -43.67
C PRO A 67 -0.14 -8.17 -45.14
N MET A 68 0.46 -9.28 -45.57
CA MET A 68 0.64 -9.55 -46.99
C MET A 68 -0.75 -9.46 -47.62
N LYS A 69 -0.86 -8.55 -48.58
CA LYS A 69 -2.07 -8.15 -49.29
C LYS A 69 -2.79 -9.41 -49.80
N ALA A 70 -3.88 -9.83 -49.15
CA ALA A 70 -4.79 -10.79 -49.74
C ALA A 70 -5.47 -10.07 -50.91
N THR A 71 -4.98 -10.33 -52.12
CA THR A 71 -5.63 -9.91 -53.36
C THR A 71 -7.04 -10.48 -53.37
N SER A 72 -8.05 -9.63 -53.36
CA SER A 72 -9.41 -10.03 -53.73
C SER A 72 -9.96 -9.00 -54.70
N PRO A 73 -10.33 -9.39 -55.93
CA PRO A 73 -10.89 -8.49 -56.91
C PRO A 73 -12.37 -8.30 -56.63
N GLY A 74 -12.88 -7.10 -56.84
CA GLY A 74 -14.33 -6.88 -56.92
C GLY A 74 -14.80 -5.62 -56.24
N ARG A 75 -14.82 -4.52 -57.00
CA ARG A 75 -15.74 -3.42 -56.76
C ARG A 75 -17.16 -3.96 -56.72
N ARG A 76 -18.01 -3.47 -55.82
CA ARG A 76 -19.36 -2.96 -56.17
C ARG A 76 -20.10 -2.28 -54.99
N HIS A 77 -20.60 -1.10 -55.34
CA HIS A 77 -21.73 -0.31 -54.80
C HIS A 77 -21.65 0.39 -53.44
N LEU A 78 -21.75 1.72 -53.52
CA LEU A 78 -22.24 2.62 -52.49
C LEU A 78 -23.67 2.22 -52.12
N ALA A 79 -23.96 2.17 -50.82
CA ALA A 79 -25.30 2.35 -50.29
C ALA A 79 -25.23 3.21 -49.02
N ASP A 80 -25.94 4.32 -49.14
CA ASP A 80 -26.53 5.16 -48.11
C ASP A 80 -27.07 4.38 -46.89
N ALA A 81 -26.84 4.91 -45.69
CA ALA A 81 -27.86 4.97 -44.64
C ALA A 81 -27.29 5.62 -43.38
N SER A 82 -27.78 6.83 -43.11
CA SER A 82 -28.05 7.36 -41.78
C SER A 82 -28.37 6.27 -40.76
N SER A 83 -27.51 6.03 -39.77
CA SER A 83 -27.85 5.31 -38.55
C SER A 83 -26.80 5.56 -37.48
N VAL A 84 -27.07 6.58 -36.66
CA VAL A 84 -26.46 6.77 -35.35
C VAL A 84 -27.14 5.79 -34.39
N PRO A 85 -26.46 4.79 -33.80
CA PRO A 85 -26.99 4.13 -32.62
C PRO A 85 -26.64 4.99 -31.41
N ASN A 86 -27.63 5.78 -30.97
CA ASN A 86 -27.63 6.45 -29.69
C ASN A 86 -27.55 5.37 -28.59
N SER A 87 -26.36 5.16 -28.01
CA SER A 87 -26.18 4.18 -26.94
C SER A 87 -26.92 4.68 -25.69
N PRO A 88 -27.80 3.87 -25.07
CA PRO A 88 -28.56 4.31 -23.92
C PRO A 88 -27.63 4.58 -22.74
N ARG A 89 -27.74 5.80 -22.19
CA ARG A 89 -27.10 6.25 -20.95
C ARG A 89 -27.37 5.23 -19.84
N LYS A 90 -26.35 4.50 -19.41
CA LYS A 90 -26.40 3.76 -18.14
C LYS A 90 -26.39 4.82 -17.03
N ARG A 91 -27.58 5.18 -16.52
CA ARG A 91 -27.71 5.94 -15.27
C ARG A 91 -26.99 5.12 -14.20
N ARG A 92 -25.88 5.66 -13.66
CA ARG A 92 -25.26 5.09 -12.47
C ARG A 92 -26.27 5.28 -11.34
N VAL A 93 -26.85 4.18 -10.89
CA VAL A 93 -27.53 4.11 -9.61
C VAL A 93 -26.44 4.36 -8.56
N ARG A 94 -26.73 5.31 -7.66
CA ARG A 94 -25.94 5.58 -6.48
C ARG A 94 -26.41 4.55 -5.46
N ASP A 95 -25.73 3.43 -5.37
CA ASP A 95 -25.89 2.48 -4.27
C ASP A 95 -25.08 2.99 -3.09
N GLU A 96 -25.77 3.13 -1.96
CA GLU A 96 -25.25 3.49 -0.66
C GLU A 96 -25.16 2.21 0.17
N ASP A 97 -24.00 1.55 0.15
CA ASP A 97 -23.65 0.47 1.09
C ASP A 97 -22.13 0.50 1.29
N GLY A 98 -21.68 1.41 2.16
CA GLY A 98 -20.27 1.62 2.48
C GLY A 98 -19.89 0.93 3.77
N ASP A 99 -19.14 -0.17 3.66
CA ASP A 99 -18.25 -0.68 4.72
C ASP A 99 -17.24 -1.69 4.14
N GLU A 100 -17.61 -2.44 3.09
CA GLU A 100 -16.72 -3.42 2.42
C GLU A 100 -15.57 -2.77 1.61
N ASP A 101 -15.78 -1.55 1.10
CA ASP A 101 -14.78 -0.82 0.30
C ASP A 101 -13.57 -0.33 1.12
N ALA A 102 -13.72 -0.17 2.45
CA ALA A 102 -12.68 0.40 3.29
C ALA A 102 -11.45 -0.52 3.43
N ASP A 103 -11.68 -1.82 3.55
CA ASP A 103 -10.59 -2.80 3.67
C ASP A 103 -9.85 -2.98 2.34
N GLU A 104 -10.55 -2.99 1.21
CA GLU A 104 -9.94 -3.02 -0.12
C GLU A 104 -9.04 -1.79 -0.35
N ASP A 105 -9.52 -0.61 0.05
CA ASP A 105 -8.76 0.63 -0.05
C ASP A 105 -7.49 0.60 0.81
N THR A 106 -7.53 0.06 2.03
CA THR A 106 -6.30 -0.04 2.87
C THR A 106 -5.26 -0.97 2.26
N ALA A 107 -5.67 -2.12 1.71
CA ALA A 107 -4.77 -3.05 1.03
C ALA A 107 -4.18 -2.45 -0.25
N ALA A 108 -5.00 -1.72 -1.02
CA ALA A 108 -4.56 -1.05 -2.24
C ALA A 108 -3.60 0.11 -1.93
N ILE A 109 -3.83 0.86 -0.84
CA ILE A 109 -2.90 1.86 -0.32
C ILE A 109 -1.59 1.20 0.13
N ALA A 110 -1.64 0.08 0.85
CA ALA A 110 -0.45 -0.64 1.27
C ALA A 110 0.38 -1.12 0.06
N ALA A 111 -0.28 -1.63 -0.99
CA ALA A 111 0.37 -1.99 -2.25
C ALA A 111 0.99 -0.76 -2.94
N HIS A 112 0.29 0.38 -2.94
CA HIS A 112 0.79 1.64 -3.47
C HIS A 112 2.06 2.10 -2.73
N VAL A 113 2.05 2.10 -1.39
CA VAL A 113 3.20 2.41 -0.54
C VAL A 113 4.37 1.45 -0.83
N GLN A 114 4.12 0.15 -0.91
CA GLN A 114 5.14 -0.85 -1.23
C GLN A 114 5.77 -0.58 -2.61
N GLN A 115 4.99 -0.14 -3.59
CA GLN A 115 5.50 0.11 -4.94
C GLN A 115 6.35 1.38 -5.04
N ILE A 116 5.86 2.52 -4.52
CA ILE A 116 6.48 3.82 -4.83
C ILE A 116 7.14 4.54 -3.66
N SER A 117 6.88 4.14 -2.41
CA SER A 117 7.41 4.88 -1.26
C SER A 117 8.94 4.86 -1.26
N ARG A 118 9.55 6.01 -1.00
CA ARG A 118 11.00 6.11 -0.75
C ARG A 118 11.37 5.63 0.64
N HIS A 119 10.43 5.59 1.57
CA HIS A 119 10.64 5.07 2.92
C HIS A 119 10.54 3.54 2.88
N ARG A 120 11.62 2.91 3.34
CA ARG A 120 11.77 1.46 3.42
C ARG A 120 12.26 1.12 4.82
N GLN A 121 11.71 0.06 5.40
CA GLN A 121 12.10 -0.41 6.72
C GLN A 121 12.13 -1.95 6.73
N GLN A 122 13.07 -2.50 7.49
CA GLN A 122 13.12 -3.93 7.78
C GLN A 122 12.24 -4.25 8.99
N TRP A 123 12.36 -3.42 10.02
CA TRP A 123 11.58 -3.47 11.24
C TRP A 123 10.61 -2.31 11.31
N GLU A 124 9.41 -2.53 11.84
CA GLU A 124 8.51 -1.42 12.10
C GLU A 124 9.07 -0.52 13.19
N ARG A 125 9.05 0.79 12.95
CA ARG A 125 9.51 1.78 13.91
C ARG A 125 8.69 1.68 15.20
N PRO A 126 9.33 1.77 16.38
CA PRO A 126 8.60 1.77 17.64
C PRO A 126 7.66 2.99 17.69
N LYS A 127 6.42 2.76 18.14
CA LYS A 127 5.47 3.84 18.38
C LYS A 127 5.95 4.67 19.57
N THR A 128 5.89 5.99 19.43
CA THR A 128 6.16 6.92 20.53
C THR A 128 5.12 6.72 21.63
N PRO A 129 5.51 6.66 22.91
CA PRO A 129 4.55 6.58 24.02
C PRO A 129 3.58 7.78 24.04
N PRO A 130 2.37 7.61 24.59
CA PRO A 130 1.41 8.69 24.71
C PRO A 130 1.97 9.79 25.63
N GLY A 131 1.85 11.06 25.23
CA GLY A 131 2.34 12.21 25.99
C GLY A 131 3.86 12.42 26.01
N TYR A 132 4.67 11.63 25.26
CA TYR A 132 6.14 11.73 25.31
C TYR A 132 6.70 13.13 24.94
N TRP A 133 6.03 13.86 24.05
CA TRP A 133 6.41 15.21 23.63
C TRP A 133 5.66 16.32 24.37
N GLU A 134 4.78 15.98 25.31
CA GLU A 134 4.12 16.96 26.16
C GLU A 134 5.14 17.45 27.19
N ILE A 135 5.61 18.68 27.00
CA ILE A 135 6.69 19.27 27.82
C ILE A 135 6.20 19.56 29.26
N ALA A 136 4.89 19.66 29.46
CA ALA A 136 4.29 19.87 30.77
C ALA A 136 4.31 18.59 31.62
N PHE A 137 4.53 18.74 32.93
CA PHE A 137 4.30 17.64 33.85
C PHE A 137 2.79 17.36 33.93
N PRO A 138 2.34 16.13 33.62
CA PRO A 138 0.93 15.81 33.69
C PRO A 138 0.47 15.91 35.14
N ASP A 139 -0.80 16.30 35.32
CA ASP A 139 -1.41 16.17 36.64
C ASP A 139 -1.57 14.69 37.03
N THR A 140 -2.02 14.42 38.26
CA THR A 140 -2.17 13.04 38.74
C THR A 140 -3.22 12.22 37.97
N GLN A 141 -4.26 12.86 37.42
CA GLN A 141 -5.33 12.20 36.67
C GLN A 141 -4.87 11.91 35.23
N GLU A 142 -4.21 12.87 34.61
CA GLU A 142 -3.57 12.77 33.29
C GLU A 142 -2.48 11.70 33.31
N ALA A 143 -1.63 11.67 34.33
CA ALA A 143 -0.62 10.62 34.49
C ALA A 143 -1.24 9.22 34.60
N ALA A 144 -2.37 9.09 35.30
CA ALA A 144 -3.11 7.83 35.37
C ALA A 144 -3.68 7.42 34.01
N ALA A 145 -4.21 8.38 33.24
CA ALA A 145 -4.71 8.15 31.89
C ALA A 145 -3.59 7.74 30.92
N ILE A 146 -2.44 8.44 30.93
CA ILE A 146 -1.25 8.12 30.14
C ILE A 146 -0.77 6.70 30.46
N ASN A 147 -0.68 6.33 31.74
CA ASN A 147 -0.30 4.99 32.16
C ASN A 147 -1.31 3.91 31.74
N ALA A 148 -2.61 4.23 31.71
CA ALA A 148 -3.63 3.33 31.18
C ALA A 148 -3.45 3.12 29.66
N GLN A 149 -3.24 4.20 28.90
CA GLN A 149 -2.99 4.13 27.46
C GLN A 149 -1.70 3.39 27.13
N ALA A 150 -0.62 3.63 27.87
CA ALA A 150 0.65 2.92 27.70
C ALA A 150 0.49 1.41 27.92
N ARG A 151 -0.27 1.01 28.96
CA ARG A 151 -0.60 -0.40 29.19
C ARG A 151 -1.38 -1.01 28.03
N GLU A 152 -2.33 -0.28 27.45
CA GLU A 152 -3.10 -0.73 26.30
C GLU A 152 -2.21 -0.89 25.05
N MET A 153 -1.34 0.09 24.76
CA MET A 153 -0.36 -0.03 23.69
C MET A 153 0.57 -1.23 23.86
N HIS A 154 0.99 -1.55 25.09
CA HIS A 154 1.78 -2.74 25.37
C HIS A 154 1.00 -4.05 25.14
N LYS A 155 -0.30 -4.09 25.44
CA LYS A 155 -1.16 -5.24 25.11
C LYS A 155 -1.30 -5.41 23.61
N GLN A 156 -1.60 -4.33 22.88
CA GLN A 156 -1.70 -4.36 21.41
C GLN A 156 -0.40 -4.81 20.76
N LYS A 157 0.75 -4.30 21.22
CA LYS A 157 2.06 -4.76 20.73
C LYS A 157 2.26 -6.25 20.97
N ARG A 158 1.82 -6.77 22.13
CA ARG A 158 1.93 -8.20 22.45
C ARG A 158 1.03 -9.06 21.57
N ALA A 159 -0.23 -8.66 21.41
CA ALA A 159 -1.19 -9.36 20.55
C ALA A 159 -0.69 -9.44 19.10
N ARG A 160 -0.14 -8.34 18.56
CA ARG A 160 0.43 -8.34 17.22
C ARG A 160 1.63 -9.28 17.08
N VAL A 161 2.52 -9.31 18.08
CA VAL A 161 3.66 -10.24 18.06
C VAL A 161 3.18 -11.70 18.18
N GLU A 162 2.13 -11.95 18.95
CA GLU A 162 1.51 -13.27 19.05
C GLU A 162 0.86 -13.72 17.72
N GLU A 163 0.21 -12.81 17.00
CA GLU A 163 -0.29 -13.06 15.64
C GLU A 163 0.83 -13.29 14.62
N GLU A 164 1.91 -12.50 14.67
CA GLU A 164 3.07 -12.66 13.79
C GLU A 164 3.87 -13.95 14.08
N ALA A 165 3.82 -14.44 15.32
CA ALA A 165 4.51 -15.67 15.74
C ALA A 165 3.74 -16.95 15.41
N ARG A 166 2.46 -16.84 15.02
CA ARG A 166 1.59 -17.96 14.66
C ARG A 166 1.82 -18.44 13.23
#